data_AF-A0A9W9IQV8-F1
#
_entry.id   AF-A0A9W9IQV8-F1
#
_cell.length_a   1.000
_cell.length_b   1.000
_cell.length_c   1.000
_cell.angle_alpha   90.00
_cell.angle_beta   90.00
_cell.angle_gamma   90.00
#
_symmetry.space_group_name_H-M   'P 1'
#
loop_
_entity.id
_entity.type
_entity.pdbx_description
1 polymer ?
#
loop_
_entity_poly.entity_id
_entity_poly.type
_entity_poly.pdbx_seq_one_letter_code
_entity_poly.pdbx_strand_id
1 'polypeptide(L)'
;MTTSSLILVASTFNTIIRGEADTFLRKMILTTEISYSDEGVEIHNKDGSCIQASYIICTFSLGVLQNNAVKFTLALSEWKQTTIHKFTIGTYTKSFMQFDETFWPKDIYTDPLQRGWYSVFQSLSMPEFLPESNILFVTATSELAWRAERQPNAQTRSEVLAVLRKTFPNVTIPEPTGFLYPWWSTEPGLTGAIRTGPCRRRWICTRICA
;
A
#
# COMPACT_ATOMS: atom_id res chain seq x y z
N MET A 1 -2.02 -28.29 13.89
CA MET A 1 -2.17 -26.84 13.74
C MET A 1 -1.05 -26.36 12.84
N THR A 2 -1.31 -26.17 11.55
CA THR A 2 -0.33 -25.62 10.61
C THR A 2 -0.20 -24.12 10.86
N THR A 3 0.91 -23.72 11.47
CA THR A 3 1.32 -22.32 11.56
C THR A 3 1.58 -21.84 10.14
N SER A 4 0.70 -20.98 9.60
CA SER A 4 1.01 -20.23 8.38
C SER A 4 2.26 -19.41 8.64
N SER A 5 3.39 -19.90 8.17
CA SER A 5 4.67 -19.20 8.26
C SER A 5 4.62 -18.06 7.25
N LEU A 6 4.51 -16.81 7.71
CA LEU A 6 4.71 -15.65 6.86
C LEU A 6 6.19 -15.64 6.47
N ILE A 7 6.49 -15.96 5.21
CA ILE A 7 7.85 -15.86 4.65
C ILE A 7 8.06 -14.40 4.28
N LEU A 8 9.01 -13.75 4.94
CA LEU A 8 9.47 -12.40 4.61
C LEU A 8 10.69 -12.53 3.68
N VAL A 9 10.65 -11.85 2.54
CA VAL A 9 11.70 -11.92 1.53
C VAL A 9 12.80 -10.93 1.90
N ALA A 10 14.01 -11.44 2.19
CA ALA A 10 15.17 -10.64 2.56
C ALA A 10 15.63 -9.72 1.41
N SER A 11 15.49 -10.16 0.16
CA SER A 11 15.59 -9.27 -1.00
C SER A 11 14.31 -8.45 -1.14
N THR A 12 14.45 -7.13 -1.27
CA THR A 12 13.28 -6.27 -1.43
C THR A 12 12.51 -6.63 -2.70
N PHE A 13 11.17 -6.51 -2.68
CA PHE A 13 10.34 -6.72 -3.88
C PHE A 13 10.81 -5.87 -5.08
N ASN A 14 11.43 -4.72 -4.84
CA ASN A 14 12.00 -3.87 -5.88
C ASN A 14 13.05 -4.60 -6.74
N THR A 15 13.87 -5.48 -6.15
CA THR A 15 14.87 -6.25 -6.91
C THR A 15 14.21 -7.21 -7.89
N ILE A 16 13.15 -7.90 -7.46
CA ILE A 16 12.38 -8.82 -8.31
C ILE A 16 11.70 -8.03 -9.43
N ILE A 17 10.99 -6.95 -9.09
CA ILE A 17 10.28 -6.13 -10.08
C ILE A 17 11.23 -5.52 -11.11
N ARG A 18 12.41 -5.05 -10.71
CA ARG A 18 13.43 -4.56 -11.64
C ARG A 18 13.96 -5.67 -12.53
N GLY A 19 14.31 -6.82 -11.96
CA GLY A 19 14.79 -7.97 -12.72
C GLY A 19 13.80 -8.43 -13.79
N GLU A 20 12.51 -8.49 -13.44
CA GLU A 20 11.45 -8.80 -14.40
C GLU A 20 11.27 -7.69 -15.45
N ALA A 21 11.19 -6.43 -15.02
CA ALA A 21 11.00 -5.29 -15.91
C ALA A 21 12.12 -5.16 -16.95
N ASP A 22 13.37 -5.43 -16.59
CA ASP A 22 14.52 -5.35 -17.50
C ASP A 22 14.39 -6.32 -18.70
N THR A 23 13.57 -7.38 -18.60
CA THR A 23 13.39 -8.34 -19.69
C THR A 23 12.43 -7.88 -20.79
N PHE A 24 11.49 -6.96 -20.49
CA PHE A 24 10.43 -6.59 -21.44
C PHE A 24 10.07 -5.09 -21.46
N LEU A 25 10.37 -4.33 -20.41
CA LEU A 25 9.98 -2.94 -20.28
C LEU A 25 10.92 -2.03 -21.09
N ARG A 26 10.38 -1.41 -22.15
CA ARG A 26 11.15 -0.48 -22.99
C ARG A 26 11.03 0.98 -22.55
N LYS A 27 9.84 1.40 -22.16
CA LYS A 27 9.53 2.77 -21.75
C LYS A 27 8.32 2.77 -20.83
N MET A 28 8.40 3.51 -19.74
CA MET A 28 7.25 3.80 -18.89
C MET A 28 6.66 5.14 -19.33
N ILE A 29 5.38 5.13 -19.75
CA ILE A 29 4.68 6.33 -20.22
C ILE A 29 3.33 6.41 -19.52
N LEU A 30 2.95 7.61 -19.11
CA LEU A 30 1.65 7.84 -18.50
C LEU A 30 0.56 7.89 -19.57
N THR A 31 -0.29 6.87 -19.60
CA THR A 31 -1.46 6.78 -20.48
C THR A 31 -2.59 7.69 -19.99
N THR A 32 -3.24 8.40 -20.91
CA THR A 32 -4.36 9.31 -20.63
C THR A 32 -5.67 8.84 -21.27
N GLU A 33 -5.60 8.22 -22.45
CA GLU A 33 -6.78 7.75 -23.17
C GLU A 33 -6.50 6.44 -23.90
N ILE A 34 -7.52 5.58 -23.95
CA ILE A 34 -7.51 4.28 -24.63
C ILE A 34 -8.77 4.20 -25.50
N SER A 35 -8.58 4.03 -26.80
CA SER A 35 -9.64 3.77 -27.77
C SER A 35 -9.50 2.34 -28.27
N TYR A 36 -10.56 1.56 -28.30
CA TYR A 36 -10.52 0.18 -28.78
C TYR A 36 -11.70 -0.15 -29.67
N SER A 37 -11.47 -1.02 -30.65
CA SER A 37 -12.46 -1.56 -31.59
C SER A 37 -12.10 -2.98 -32.02
N ASP A 38 -12.86 -3.55 -32.94
CA ASP A 38 -12.58 -4.89 -33.49
C ASP A 38 -11.31 -4.90 -34.36
N GLU A 39 -10.87 -3.73 -34.84
CA GLU A 39 -9.67 -3.55 -35.65
C GLU A 39 -8.39 -3.36 -34.81
N GLY A 40 -8.52 -3.08 -33.51
CA GLY A 40 -7.38 -2.94 -32.60
C GLY A 40 -7.57 -1.89 -31.51
N VAL A 41 -6.46 -1.42 -30.97
CA VAL A 41 -6.41 -0.48 -29.84
C VAL A 41 -5.43 0.64 -30.12
N GLU A 42 -5.83 1.86 -29.78
CA GLU A 42 -5.03 3.07 -29.83
C GLU A 42 -4.91 3.68 -28.43
N ILE A 43 -3.67 3.94 -28.01
CA ILE A 43 -3.32 4.47 -26.69
C ILE A 43 -2.73 5.85 -26.87
N HIS A 44 -3.33 6.85 -26.22
CA HIS A 44 -2.83 8.21 -26.17
C HIS A 44 -2.17 8.46 -24.82
N ASN A 45 -0.95 8.99 -24.88
CA ASN A 45 -0.14 9.24 -23.70
C ASN A 45 -0.04 10.74 -23.38
N LYS A 46 0.29 11.05 -22.13
CA LYS A 46 0.46 12.42 -21.65
C LYS A 46 1.57 13.21 -22.37
N ASP A 47 2.60 12.52 -22.88
CA ASP A 47 3.68 13.14 -23.65
C ASP A 47 3.29 13.43 -25.11
N GLY A 48 2.02 13.20 -25.49
CA GLY A 48 1.51 13.36 -26.85
C GLY A 48 1.84 12.19 -27.78
N SER A 49 2.55 11.17 -27.31
CA SER A 49 2.80 9.97 -28.10
C SER A 49 1.55 9.10 -28.23
N CYS A 50 1.46 8.38 -29.35
CA CYS A 50 0.40 7.43 -29.65
C CYS A 50 0.99 6.03 -29.90
N ILE A 51 0.35 5.00 -29.37
CA ILE A 51 0.73 3.60 -29.56
C ILE A 51 -0.48 2.84 -30.11
N GLN A 52 -0.27 2.11 -31.21
CA GLN A 52 -1.28 1.21 -31.78
C GLN A 52 -0.88 -0.25 -31.56
N ALA A 53 -1.85 -1.08 -31.20
CA ALA A 53 -1.65 -2.51 -30.96
C ALA A 53 -2.91 -3.30 -31.28
N SER A 54 -2.76 -4.60 -31.55
CA SER A 54 -3.92 -5.50 -31.74
C SER A 54 -4.68 -5.75 -30.43
N TYR A 55 -3.97 -5.78 -29.30
CA TYR A 55 -4.53 -6.05 -27.97
C TYR A 55 -3.82 -5.26 -26.89
N ILE A 56 -4.50 -5.02 -25.77
CA ILE A 56 -3.93 -4.44 -24.56
C ILE A 56 -4.26 -5.27 -23.32
N ILE A 57 -3.37 -5.26 -22.34
CA ILE A 57 -3.62 -5.80 -21.00
C ILE A 57 -3.70 -4.61 -20.04
N CYS A 58 -4.85 -4.45 -19.41
CA CYS A 58 -5.08 -3.38 -18.44
C CYS A 58 -4.75 -3.87 -17.03
N THR A 59 -3.71 -3.29 -16.42
CA THR A 59 -3.29 -3.56 -15.03
C THR A 59 -3.36 -2.30 -14.16
N PHE A 60 -4.22 -1.34 -14.51
CA PHE A 60 -4.42 -0.15 -13.70
C PHE A 60 -4.90 -0.53 -12.29
N SER A 61 -4.46 0.24 -11.30
CA SER A 61 -4.98 0.09 -9.94
C SER A 61 -6.49 0.35 -9.93
N LEU A 62 -7.18 -0.21 -8.94
CA LEU A 62 -8.61 0.06 -8.77
C LEU A 62 -8.88 1.57 -8.62
N GLY A 63 -7.98 2.31 -7.98
CA GLY A 63 -8.15 3.74 -7.72
C GLY A 63 -8.07 4.58 -8.98
N VAL A 64 -7.16 4.22 -9.89
CA VAL A 64 -7.06 4.83 -11.21
C VAL A 64 -8.36 4.65 -12.00
N LEU A 65 -8.96 3.45 -11.94
CA LEU A 65 -10.22 3.15 -12.60
C LEU A 65 -11.43 3.85 -11.95
N GLN A 66 -11.48 3.94 -10.61
CA GLN A 66 -12.56 4.62 -9.88
C GLN A 66 -12.53 6.14 -10.05
N ASN A 67 -11.33 6.73 -10.17
CA ASN A 67 -11.16 8.18 -10.34
C ASN A 67 -11.21 8.64 -11.81
N ASN A 68 -11.48 7.72 -12.76
CA ASN A 68 -11.48 8.00 -14.19
C ASN A 68 -10.21 8.71 -14.68
N ALA A 69 -9.05 8.36 -14.11
CA ALA A 69 -7.77 8.99 -14.47
C ALA A 69 -7.29 8.60 -15.89
N VAL A 70 -7.85 7.53 -16.46
CA VAL A 70 -7.67 7.14 -17.86
C VAL A 70 -9.03 7.09 -18.53
N LYS A 71 -9.17 7.78 -19.67
CA LYS A 71 -10.40 7.81 -20.46
C LYS A 71 -10.46 6.58 -21.38
N PHE A 72 -11.58 5.87 -21.36
CA PHE A 72 -11.86 4.80 -22.33
C PHE A 72 -12.87 5.29 -23.37
N THR A 73 -12.45 5.33 -24.64
CA THR A 73 -13.28 5.68 -25.79
C THR A 73 -13.91 4.41 -26.33
N LEU A 74 -15.25 4.41 -26.33
CA LEU A 74 -16.10 3.29 -25.87
C LEU A 74 -15.98 3.08 -24.36
N ALA A 75 -16.98 3.56 -23.63
CA ALA A 75 -17.01 3.37 -22.18
C ALA A 75 -17.03 1.89 -21.84
N LEU A 76 -16.40 1.53 -20.71
CA LEU A 76 -16.50 0.18 -20.16
C LEU A 76 -17.97 -0.18 -19.98
N SER A 77 -18.33 -1.44 -20.25
CA SER A 77 -19.71 -1.91 -20.07
C SER A 77 -20.21 -1.66 -18.65
N GLU A 78 -21.52 -1.42 -18.51
CA GLU A 78 -22.14 -1.05 -17.24
C GLU A 78 -21.76 -2.01 -16.10
N TRP A 79 -21.83 -3.32 -16.35
CA TRP A 79 -21.48 -4.33 -15.35
C TRP A 79 -20.02 -4.22 -14.85
N LYS A 80 -19.07 -3.81 -15.71
CA LYS A 80 -17.68 -3.57 -15.32
C LYS A 80 -17.60 -2.34 -14.44
N GLN A 81 -18.24 -1.24 -14.84
CA GLN A 81 -18.30 -0.02 -14.04
C GLN A 81 -18.92 -0.27 -12.67
N THR A 82 -20.06 -0.96 -12.60
CA THR A 82 -20.71 -1.31 -11.33
C THR A 82 -19.78 -2.16 -10.47
N THR A 83 -19.06 -3.11 -11.06
CA THR A 83 -18.14 -3.98 -10.32
C THR A 83 -16.96 -3.18 -9.78
N ILE A 84 -16.36 -2.29 -10.57
CA ILE A 84 -15.28 -1.39 -10.15
C ILE A 84 -15.70 -0.58 -8.93
N HIS A 85 -16.91 0.00 -8.93
CA HIS A 85 -17.39 0.85 -7.84
C HIS A 85 -17.93 0.07 -6.62
N LYS A 86 -18.17 -1.24 -6.75
CA LYS A 86 -18.58 -2.10 -5.61
C LYS A 86 -17.42 -2.43 -4.66
N PHE A 87 -16.18 -2.37 -5.15
CA PHE A 87 -15.00 -2.59 -4.33
C PHE A 87 -14.55 -1.29 -3.68
N THR A 88 -14.01 -1.40 -2.47
CA THR A 88 -13.42 -0.25 -1.78
C THR A 88 -11.90 -0.39 -1.85
N ILE A 89 -11.21 0.73 -1.80
CA ILE A 89 -9.77 0.77 -1.65
C ILE A 89 -9.47 1.02 -0.17
N GLY A 90 -8.82 0.05 0.45
CA GLY A 90 -8.23 0.21 1.75
C GLY A 90 -6.91 0.97 1.65
N THR A 91 -6.67 1.84 2.63
CA THR A 91 -5.38 2.48 2.83
C THR A 91 -4.62 1.74 3.93
N TYR A 92 -3.38 1.43 3.63
CA TYR A 92 -2.45 0.71 4.48
C TYR A 92 -1.10 1.39 4.34
N THR A 93 -0.60 1.95 5.43
CA THR A 93 0.56 2.84 5.38
C THR A 93 1.57 2.44 6.44
N LYS A 94 2.85 2.45 6.07
CA LYS A 94 3.96 2.13 6.95
C LYS A 94 4.80 3.39 7.16
N SER A 95 4.97 3.79 8.41
CA SER A 95 5.87 4.88 8.79
C SER A 95 7.18 4.27 9.25
N PHE A 96 8.29 4.61 8.61
CA PHE A 96 9.63 4.13 8.96
C PHE A 96 10.39 5.21 9.71
N MET A 97 11.08 4.81 10.76
CA MET A 97 11.92 5.65 11.61
C MET A 97 13.30 5.00 11.74
N GLN A 98 14.34 5.77 11.47
CA GLN A 98 15.72 5.39 11.73
C GLN A 98 16.24 6.10 12.98
N PHE A 99 17.00 5.38 13.79
CA PHE A 99 17.62 5.88 15.01
C PHE A 99 19.12 5.57 15.02
N ASP A 100 19.86 6.15 15.96
CA ASP A 100 21.29 5.87 16.12
C ASP A 100 21.55 4.49 16.75
N GLU A 101 20.61 4.00 17.55
CA GLU A 101 20.70 2.69 18.21
C GLU A 101 19.34 1.97 18.27
N THR A 102 19.39 0.64 18.35
CA THR A 102 18.21 -0.20 18.57
C THR A 102 17.92 -0.28 20.07
N PHE A 103 16.91 0.46 20.53
CA PHE A 103 16.47 0.49 21.93
C PHE A 103 15.27 -0.43 22.24
N TRP A 104 14.74 -1.11 21.23
CA TRP A 104 13.55 -1.97 21.30
C TRP A 104 13.92 -3.46 21.28
N PRO A 105 13.05 -4.36 21.77
CA PRO A 105 13.27 -5.80 21.68
C PRO A 105 13.15 -6.32 20.25
N LYS A 106 13.71 -7.51 19.99
CA LYS A 106 13.77 -8.13 18.65
C LYS A 106 12.41 -8.48 18.03
N ASP A 107 11.38 -8.70 18.86
CA ASP A 107 10.07 -9.17 18.40
C ASP A 107 9.13 -8.04 17.97
N ILE A 108 8.04 -8.41 17.28
CA ILE A 108 6.93 -7.51 16.95
C ILE A 108 6.37 -6.96 18.26
N TYR A 109 6.44 -5.64 18.42
CA TYR A 109 5.91 -4.97 19.60
C TYR A 109 4.48 -4.48 19.32
N THR A 110 3.57 -4.74 20.27
CA THR A 110 2.23 -4.18 20.21
C THR A 110 1.92 -3.35 21.45
N ASP A 111 1.45 -2.11 21.27
CA ASP A 111 0.99 -1.29 22.39
C ASP A 111 -0.24 -1.96 23.04
N PRO A 112 -0.17 -2.38 24.31
CA PRO A 112 -1.30 -2.99 24.98
C PRO A 112 -2.38 -1.98 25.40
N LEU A 113 -2.08 -0.68 25.39
CA LEU A 113 -2.91 0.36 26.00
C LEU A 113 -3.85 1.07 25.02
N GLN A 114 -3.57 1.06 23.72
CA GLN A 114 -4.38 1.77 22.73
C GLN A 114 -4.66 0.90 21.49
N ARG A 115 -5.83 0.25 21.47
CA ARG A 115 -6.25 -0.55 20.31
C ARG A 115 -6.38 0.33 19.07
N GLY A 116 -5.70 -0.07 18.00
CA GLY A 116 -5.75 0.58 16.69
C GLY A 116 -4.72 1.69 16.51
N TRP A 117 -4.40 2.48 17.54
CA TRP A 117 -3.54 3.65 17.42
C TRP A 117 -2.06 3.28 17.37
N TYR A 118 -1.48 3.20 16.15
CA TYR A 118 -0.08 2.82 15.92
C TYR A 118 0.32 1.57 16.71
N SER A 119 -0.53 0.54 16.67
CA SER A 119 -0.49 -0.53 17.67
C SER A 119 0.48 -1.66 17.38
N VAL A 120 1.17 -1.67 16.23
CA VAL A 120 2.08 -2.77 15.83
C VAL A 120 3.35 -2.20 15.22
N PHE A 121 4.45 -2.30 15.98
CA PHE A 121 5.79 -1.92 15.57
C PHE A 121 6.59 -3.16 15.19
N GLN A 122 7.40 -3.05 14.15
CA GLN A 122 8.23 -4.13 13.64
C GLN A 122 9.63 -3.61 13.37
N SER A 123 10.65 -4.35 13.83
CA SER A 123 12.05 -3.99 13.60
C SER A 123 12.53 -4.51 12.25
N LEU A 124 13.26 -3.67 11.52
CA LEU A 124 14.05 -4.09 10.37
C LEU A 124 15.51 -4.38 10.73
N SER A 125 15.95 -4.13 11.98
CA SER A 125 17.32 -4.39 12.44
C SER A 125 17.65 -5.87 12.63
N MET A 126 16.73 -6.79 12.32
CA MET A 126 16.91 -8.22 12.51
C MET A 126 17.85 -8.82 11.44
N PRO A 127 18.59 -9.90 11.77
CA PRO A 127 19.51 -10.56 10.83
C PRO A 127 18.87 -10.97 9.50
N GLU A 128 17.57 -11.33 9.53
CA GLU A 128 16.81 -11.77 8.36
C GLU A 128 16.32 -10.60 7.48
N PHE A 129 16.47 -9.36 7.93
CA PHE A 129 16.02 -8.15 7.24
C PHE A 129 17.20 -7.26 6.86
N LEU A 130 17.40 -6.16 7.60
CA LEU A 130 18.45 -5.17 7.40
C LEU A 130 19.22 -5.06 8.72
N PRO A 131 20.14 -6.00 9.01
CA PRO A 131 20.90 -6.00 10.26
C PRO A 131 21.59 -4.66 10.48
N GLU A 132 21.62 -4.21 11.74
CA GLU A 132 22.26 -2.96 12.16
C GLU A 132 21.69 -1.69 11.51
N SER A 133 20.52 -1.77 10.85
CA SER A 133 19.89 -0.60 10.23
C SER A 133 19.33 0.42 11.23
N ASN A 134 19.03 -0.03 12.45
CA ASN A 134 18.33 0.75 13.48
C ASN A 134 17.02 1.35 12.96
N ILE A 135 16.32 0.59 12.10
CA ILE A 135 15.03 1.00 11.55
C ILE A 135 13.90 0.26 12.27
N LEU A 136 12.93 1.05 12.75
CA LEU A 136 11.66 0.60 13.26
C LEU A 136 10.55 1.15 12.36
N PHE A 137 9.53 0.34 12.07
CA PHE A 137 8.34 0.86 11.39
C PHE A 137 7.07 0.48 12.11
N VAL A 138 6.05 1.33 11.92
CA VAL A 138 4.71 1.10 12.42
C VAL A 138 3.72 1.08 11.27
N THR A 139 2.75 0.19 11.37
CA THR A 139 1.69 0.07 10.38
C THR A 139 0.43 0.78 10.87
N ALA A 140 -0.10 1.67 10.04
CA ALA A 140 -1.43 2.24 10.18
C ALA A 140 -2.37 1.63 9.14
N THR A 141 -3.62 1.36 9.55
CA THR A 141 -4.64 0.78 8.68
C THR A 141 -5.93 1.58 8.75
N SER A 142 -6.73 1.52 7.69
CA SER A 142 -8.11 2.05 7.69
C SER A 142 -8.14 3.55 8.02
N GLU A 143 -9.02 3.99 8.93
CA GLU A 143 -9.19 5.40 9.30
C GLU A 143 -7.89 6.08 9.76
N LEU A 144 -7.03 5.33 10.44
CA LEU A 144 -5.76 5.86 10.92
C LEU A 144 -4.76 6.07 9.78
N ALA A 145 -4.75 5.18 8.79
CA ALA A 145 -3.95 5.38 7.59
C ALA A 145 -4.44 6.63 6.84
N TRP A 146 -5.77 6.78 6.67
CA TRP A 146 -6.35 7.97 6.04
C TRP A 146 -6.02 9.27 6.77
N ARG A 147 -6.10 9.28 8.10
CA ARG A 147 -5.74 10.45 8.90
C ARG A 147 -4.25 10.76 8.77
N ALA A 148 -3.40 9.76 8.95
CA ALA A 148 -1.95 9.92 8.88
C ALA A 148 -1.50 10.42 7.49
N GLU A 149 -2.18 10.01 6.41
CA GLU A 149 -1.92 10.53 5.06
C GLU A 149 -2.43 11.95 4.80
N ARG A 150 -3.39 12.44 5.59
CA ARG A 150 -3.96 13.79 5.47
C ARG A 150 -3.35 14.82 6.42
N GLN A 151 -2.38 14.43 7.24
CA GLN A 151 -1.71 15.30 8.20
C GLN A 151 -0.23 15.48 7.86
N PRO A 152 0.42 16.56 8.33
CA PRO A 152 1.85 16.77 8.10
C PRO A 152 2.71 15.66 8.72
N ASN A 153 3.83 15.32 8.06
CA ASN A 153 4.77 14.30 8.56
C ASN A 153 5.26 14.57 9.99
N ALA A 154 5.47 15.84 10.35
CA ALA A 154 5.87 16.23 11.70
C ALA A 154 4.82 15.83 12.76
N GLN A 155 3.53 15.94 12.42
CA GLN A 155 2.45 15.55 13.32
C GLN A 155 2.39 14.03 13.47
N THR A 156 2.40 13.28 12.35
CA THR A 156 2.47 11.81 12.38
C THR A 156 3.68 11.32 13.17
N ARG A 157 4.85 11.92 12.95
CA ARG A 157 6.08 11.59 13.69
C ARG A 157 5.90 11.82 15.19
N SER A 158 5.36 12.96 15.59
CA SER A 158 5.12 13.29 17.00
C SER A 158 4.15 12.29 17.66
N GLU A 159 3.06 11.93 16.98
CA GLU A 159 2.09 10.94 17.47
C GLU A 159 2.73 9.56 17.66
N VAL A 160 3.53 9.10 16.70
CA VAL A 160 4.22 7.80 16.78
C VAL A 160 5.28 7.81 17.89
N LEU A 161 6.06 8.88 18.02
CA LEU A 161 7.04 9.03 19.10
C LEU A 161 6.38 9.08 20.48
N ALA A 162 5.21 9.70 20.60
CA ALA A 162 4.45 9.72 21.85
C ALA A 162 4.02 8.30 22.28
N VAL A 163 3.59 7.47 21.32
CA VAL A 163 3.29 6.05 21.58
C VAL A 163 4.54 5.31 22.03
N LEU A 164 5.66 5.47 21.31
CA LEU A 164 6.93 4.83 21.67
C LEU A 164 7.42 5.23 23.07
N ARG A 165 7.36 6.53 23.43
CA ARG A 165 7.79 7.03 24.75
C ARG A 165 6.91 6.49 25.87
N LYS A 166 5.62 6.32 25.63
CA LYS A 166 4.69 5.69 26.58
C LYS A 166 4.97 4.20 26.74
N THR A 167 5.35 3.53 25.65
CA THR A 167 5.70 2.12 25.61
C THR A 167 7.00 1.81 26.34
N PHE A 168 8.04 2.63 26.15
CA PHE A 168 9.37 2.45 26.75
C PHE A 168 9.65 3.56 27.78
N PRO A 169 8.95 3.60 28.92
CA PRO A 169 9.07 4.70 29.88
C PRO A 169 10.46 4.82 30.51
N ASN A 170 11.24 3.74 30.48
CA ASN A 170 12.60 3.69 31.04
C ASN A 170 13.69 4.04 30.02
N VAL A 171 13.32 4.42 28.79
CA VAL A 171 14.26 4.74 27.70
C VAL A 171 14.00 6.17 27.25
N THR A 172 15.07 6.97 27.18
CA THR A 172 14.98 8.30 26.56
C THR A 172 15.02 8.16 25.05
N ILE A 173 13.85 8.17 24.41
CA ILE A 173 13.73 7.99 22.96
C ILE A 173 14.11 9.31 22.23
N PRO A 174 15.19 9.32 21.43
CA PRO A 174 15.62 10.50 20.69
C PRO A 174 14.68 10.79 19.52
N GLU A 175 14.89 11.94 18.86
CA GLU A 175 14.27 12.17 17.56
C GLU A 175 14.92 11.25 16.51
N PRO A 176 14.14 10.72 15.54
CA PRO A 176 14.70 9.84 14.52
C PRO A 176 15.58 10.61 13.54
N THR A 177 16.71 10.02 13.14
CA THR A 177 17.63 10.57 12.14
C THR A 177 17.03 10.54 10.73
N GLY A 178 16.13 9.59 10.48
CA GLY A 178 15.35 9.49 9.25
C GLY A 178 13.89 9.17 9.54
N PHE A 179 12.97 9.83 8.82
CA PHE A 179 11.54 9.53 8.87
C PHE A 179 10.98 9.45 7.46
N LEU A 180 10.50 8.26 7.07
CA LEU A 180 9.87 8.03 5.77
C LEU A 180 8.41 7.63 5.95
N TYR A 181 7.55 8.31 5.21
CA TYR A 181 6.12 8.08 5.20
C TYR A 181 5.58 8.18 3.76
N PRO A 182 5.16 7.06 3.13
CA PRO A 182 4.63 7.08 1.77
C PRO A 182 3.12 7.43 1.77
N TRP A 183 2.72 8.39 0.94
CA TRP A 183 1.31 8.76 0.78
C TRP A 183 0.64 7.98 -0.35
N TRP A 184 0.21 6.74 -0.07
CA TRP A 184 -0.34 5.86 -1.10
C TRP A 184 -1.67 6.34 -1.68
N SER A 185 -2.51 7.02 -0.90
CA SER A 185 -3.81 7.51 -1.38
C SER A 185 -3.72 8.72 -2.29
N THR A 186 -2.66 9.53 -2.17
CA THR A 186 -2.47 10.73 -2.99
C THR A 186 -1.54 10.49 -4.17
N GLU A 187 -0.88 9.34 -4.23
CA GLU A 187 -0.01 8.97 -5.35
C GLU A 187 -0.84 8.83 -6.64
N PRO A 188 -0.67 9.70 -7.65
CA PRO A 188 -1.57 9.74 -8.82
C PRO A 188 -1.67 8.44 -9.60
N GLY A 189 -0.60 7.62 -9.60
CA GLY A 189 -0.55 6.33 -10.30
C GLY A 189 -1.15 5.16 -9.52
N LEU A 190 -1.49 5.33 -8.23
CA LEU A 190 -1.95 4.25 -7.36
C LEU A 190 -3.30 4.56 -6.73
N THR A 191 -3.46 5.77 -6.19
CA THR A 191 -4.66 6.30 -5.51
C THR A 191 -5.26 5.28 -4.53
N GLY A 192 -4.40 4.63 -3.76
CA GLY A 192 -4.77 3.50 -2.91
C GLY A 192 -3.65 2.51 -2.65
N ALA A 193 -3.80 1.72 -1.57
CA ALA A 193 -2.85 0.65 -1.25
C ALA A 193 -3.37 -0.73 -1.69
N ILE A 194 -4.54 -1.15 -1.20
CA ILE A 194 -5.05 -2.52 -1.41
C ILE A 194 -6.56 -2.49 -1.66
N ARG A 195 -7.04 -3.33 -2.58
CA ARG A 195 -8.47 -3.55 -2.77
C ARG A 195 -9.08 -4.32 -1.59
N THR A 196 -10.14 -3.79 -1.00
CA THR A 196 -10.96 -4.45 0.01
C THR A 196 -12.33 -4.81 -0.57
N GLY A 197 -12.78 -6.03 -0.26
CA GLY A 197 -14.09 -6.52 -0.69
C GLY A 197 -15.23 -5.87 0.09
N PRO A 198 -16.45 -5.80 -0.47
CA PRO A 198 -17.62 -5.34 0.27
C PRO A 198 -17.85 -6.22 1.49
N CYS A 199 -18.05 -5.60 2.66
CA CYS A 199 -18.45 -6.28 3.88
C CYS A 199 -19.86 -6.87 3.70
N ARG A 200 -19.97 -8.12 3.24
CA ARG A 200 -21.23 -8.87 3.32
C ARG A 200 -21.47 -9.26 4.77
N ARG A 201 -22.15 -8.40 5.54
CA ARG A 201 -22.86 -8.80 6.77
C ARG A 201 -24.04 -9.70 6.38
N ARG A 202 -23.77 -10.93 5.95
CA ARG A 202 -24.76 -12.00 5.76
C ARG A 202 -24.04 -13.36 5.75
N TRP A 203 -23.46 -13.71 6.88
CA TRP A 203 -23.46 -15.12 7.30
C TRP A 203 -24.85 -15.37 7.88
N ILE A 204 -25.79 -15.76 7.02
CA ILE A 204 -27.01 -16.43 7.50
C ILE A 204 -26.53 -17.80 7.97
N CYS A 205 -26.52 -18.00 9.29
CA CYS A 205 -26.64 -19.32 9.89
C CYS A 205 -28.01 -19.89 9.45
N THR A 206 -28.08 -20.51 8.28
CA THR A 206 -29.14 -21.47 7.99
C THR A 206 -28.66 -22.82 8.47
N ARG A 207 -29.30 -23.29 9.55
CA ARG A 207 -29.32 -24.69 9.97
C ARG A 207 -29.49 -25.57 8.73
N ILE A 208 -28.56 -26.48 8.51
CA ILE A 208 -28.83 -27.68 7.71
C ILE A 208 -29.38 -28.69 8.71
N CYS A 209 -30.71 -28.75 8.80
CA CYS A 209 -31.39 -30.00 9.13
C CYS A 209 -31.70 -30.67 7.79
N ALA A 210 -31.05 -31.78 7.53
CA ALA A 210 -31.55 -32.96 6.83
C ALA A 210 -30.60 -34.11 7.18
#